data_AF-A0A7V7DTG1-F1
#
_entry.id   AF-A0A7V7DTG1-F1
#
_cell.length_a   1.000
_cell.length_b   1.000
_cell.length_c   1.000
_cell.angle_alpha   90.00
_cell.angle_beta   90.00
_cell.angle_gamma   90.00
#
_symmetry.space_group_name_H-M   'P 1'
#
loop_
_entity.id
_entity.type
_entity.pdbx_description
1 polymer ?
#
loop_
_entity_poly.entity_id
_entity_poly.type
_entity_poly.pdbx_seq_one_letter_code
_entity_poly.pdbx_strand_id
1 'polypeptide(L)'
;MEVGKGGRIYTWGEGFNVGRERPVFGMGYELFNWHANILSGIPDSYFGKFKTNWIHDTPHSIFYQLFVSGGIVGLCLWMMVIFYAMLILIFDLVKNKRLINTPVVISIISFHIYGIFQSMQYIPMIWSLIFLNLGYAMTIDDKVLPERLRRITGVVVKVMIFLVLIGGVVYFTGRGSQDLADKYGLRVYAQDQDWHNYHGFYGKEKWEKGFYRWSGRKGLVKIESEKVRGSEGEKVRG
;
A
#
# COMPACT_ATOMS: atom_id res chain seq x y z
N MET A 1 -29.17 -2.57 4.44
CA MET A 1 -28.46 -3.75 5.00
C MET A 1 -27.39 -3.23 5.94
N GLU A 2 -27.62 -3.32 7.25
CA GLU A 2 -26.56 -3.05 8.23
C GLU A 2 -25.53 -4.17 8.13
N VAL A 3 -24.38 -3.84 7.53
CA VAL A 3 -23.23 -4.74 7.55
C VAL A 3 -22.76 -4.83 8.99
N GLY A 4 -22.89 -6.01 9.60
CA GLY A 4 -22.47 -6.26 10.98
C GLY A 4 -21.03 -5.77 11.20
N LYS A 5 -20.86 -4.93 12.22
CA LYS A 5 -19.69 -4.05 12.50
C LYS A 5 -18.37 -4.78 12.86
N GLY A 6 -18.28 -6.07 12.57
CA GLY A 6 -17.06 -6.88 12.69
C GLY A 6 -16.96 -7.96 11.59
N GLY A 7 -17.81 -7.88 10.57
CA GLY A 7 -17.82 -8.82 9.44
C GLY A 7 -16.78 -8.45 8.38
N ARG A 8 -16.31 -9.45 7.63
CA ARG A 8 -15.32 -9.28 6.54
C ARG A 8 -15.68 -8.17 5.55
N ILE A 9 -16.98 -8.02 5.23
CA ILE A 9 -17.47 -7.00 4.31
C ILE A 9 -17.16 -5.58 4.81
N TYR A 10 -17.26 -5.34 6.11
CA TYR A 10 -16.94 -4.04 6.70
C TYR A 10 -15.44 -3.76 6.59
N THR A 11 -14.60 -4.71 7.01
CA THR A 11 -13.14 -4.61 6.94
C THR A 11 -12.63 -4.43 5.51
N TRP A 12 -13.24 -5.12 4.55
CA TRP A 12 -12.97 -4.93 3.13
C TRP A 12 -13.41 -3.55 2.65
N GLY A 13 -14.55 -3.06 3.15
CA GLY A 13 -15.03 -1.70 2.92
C GLY A 13 -14.05 -0.65 3.44
N GLU A 14 -13.40 -0.86 4.58
CA GLU A 14 -12.33 0.03 5.08
C GLU A 14 -11.16 0.08 4.08
N GLY A 15 -10.66 -1.07 3.64
CA GLY A 15 -9.62 -1.15 2.61
C GLY A 15 -10.01 -0.44 1.31
N PHE A 16 -11.21 -0.69 0.81
CA PHE A 16 -11.72 -0.05 -0.39
C PHE A 16 -11.81 1.47 -0.24
N ASN A 17 -12.32 1.95 0.90
CA ASN A 17 -12.50 3.39 1.13
C ASN A 17 -11.20 4.15 1.36
N VAL A 18 -10.16 3.51 1.89
CA VAL A 18 -8.80 4.08 1.88
C VAL A 18 -8.23 4.08 0.45
N GLY A 19 -8.30 2.95 -0.26
CA GLY A 19 -7.68 2.82 -1.59
C GLY A 19 -8.28 3.75 -2.64
N ARG A 20 -9.59 4.02 -2.59
CA ARG A 20 -10.26 4.97 -3.51
C ARG A 20 -9.84 6.43 -3.30
N GLU A 21 -9.08 6.76 -2.26
CA GLU A 21 -8.52 8.11 -2.10
C GLU A 21 -7.45 8.39 -3.17
N ARG A 22 -6.66 7.38 -3.53
CA ARG A 22 -5.68 7.40 -4.62
C ARG A 22 -5.77 6.11 -5.45
N PRO A 23 -6.82 5.95 -6.27
CA PRO A 23 -7.19 4.65 -6.84
C PRO A 23 -6.19 4.11 -7.87
N VAL A 24 -5.38 4.97 -8.51
CA VAL A 24 -4.50 4.56 -9.61
C VAL A 24 -3.21 3.92 -9.10
N PHE A 25 -2.47 4.64 -8.26
CA PHE A 25 -1.15 4.24 -7.75
C PHE A 25 -1.13 3.89 -6.26
N GLY A 26 -2.25 4.06 -5.56
CA GLY A 26 -2.37 3.74 -4.14
C GLY A 26 -1.74 4.78 -3.22
N MET A 27 -1.64 4.37 -1.96
CA MET A 27 -1.24 5.18 -0.82
C MET A 27 0.17 4.85 -0.34
N GLY A 28 0.75 3.73 -0.79
CA GLY A 28 2.08 3.25 -0.41
C GLY A 28 2.04 1.95 0.39
N TYR A 29 3.16 1.23 0.35
CA TYR A 29 3.30 -0.12 0.92
C TYR A 29 3.12 -0.12 2.44
N GLU A 30 2.22 -0.97 2.95
CA GLU A 30 1.96 -1.16 4.39
C GLU A 30 1.55 0.12 5.16
N LEU A 31 0.96 1.11 4.48
CA LEU A 31 0.53 2.37 5.09
C LEU A 31 -0.98 2.45 5.39
N PHE A 32 -1.74 1.36 5.22
CA PHE A 32 -3.20 1.35 5.40
C PHE A 32 -3.65 1.97 6.72
N ASN A 33 -3.14 1.46 7.85
CA ASN A 33 -3.56 1.93 9.18
C ASN A 33 -3.23 3.42 9.38
N TRP A 34 -2.06 3.85 8.91
CA TRP A 34 -1.64 5.25 8.99
C TRP A 34 -2.62 6.17 8.25
N HIS A 35 -2.94 5.83 7.01
CA HIS A 35 -3.92 6.58 6.22
C HIS A 35 -5.33 6.53 6.80
N ALA A 36 -5.77 5.36 7.27
CA ALA A 36 -7.08 5.19 7.88
C ALA A 36 -7.26 6.11 9.09
N ASN A 37 -6.25 6.22 9.97
CA ASN A 37 -6.28 7.13 11.12
C ASN A 37 -6.40 8.60 10.72
N ILE A 38 -5.61 9.06 9.74
CA ILE A 38 -5.68 10.45 9.26
C ILE A 38 -7.04 10.74 8.62
N LEU A 39 -7.47 9.88 7.67
CA LEU A 39 -8.73 10.05 6.96
C LEU A 39 -9.93 9.96 7.89
N SER A 40 -9.84 9.19 8.98
CA SER A 40 -10.89 9.14 9.99
C SER A 40 -11.17 10.51 10.61
N GLY A 41 -10.16 11.38 10.71
CA GLY A 41 -10.31 12.74 11.22
C GLY A 41 -10.97 13.71 10.24
N ILE A 42 -11.18 13.31 8.98
CA ILE A 42 -11.67 14.15 7.90
C ILE A 42 -13.10 13.73 7.54
N PRO A 43 -14.15 14.47 7.95
CA PRO A 43 -15.54 14.07 7.74
C PRO A 43 -15.92 13.88 6.27
N ASP A 44 -15.28 14.64 5.38
CA ASP A 44 -15.57 14.59 3.95
C ASP A 44 -14.86 13.47 3.18
N SER A 45 -13.88 12.81 3.80
CA SER A 45 -13.17 11.71 3.18
C SER A 45 -14.06 10.48 2.99
N TYR A 46 -13.75 9.65 2.00
CA TYR A 46 -14.53 8.44 1.76
C TYR A 46 -14.46 7.48 2.95
N PHE A 47 -13.30 7.40 3.58
CA PHE A 47 -13.14 6.65 4.83
C PHE A 47 -13.89 7.29 5.99
N GLY A 48 -13.81 8.61 6.17
CA GLY A 48 -14.49 9.35 7.24
C GLY A 48 -16.02 9.25 7.18
N LYS A 49 -16.61 9.16 5.99
CA LYS A 49 -18.05 8.90 5.78
C LYS A 49 -18.45 7.46 6.10
N PHE A 50 -17.51 6.53 6.00
CA PHE A 50 -17.73 5.10 6.20
C PHE A 50 -17.36 4.62 7.61
N LYS A 51 -16.48 5.34 8.31
CA LYS A 51 -15.84 4.89 9.55
C LYS A 51 -16.85 4.59 10.66
N THR A 52 -16.45 3.69 11.54
CA THR A 52 -17.07 3.48 12.85
C THR A 52 -16.08 3.83 13.97
N ASN A 53 -16.40 3.50 15.22
CA ASN A 53 -15.55 3.80 16.37
C ASN A 53 -14.26 2.96 16.41
N TRP A 54 -14.13 1.93 15.58
CA TRP A 54 -12.98 1.04 15.54
C TRP A 54 -12.42 0.96 14.13
N ILE A 55 -11.12 1.20 13.99
CA ILE A 55 -10.36 1.12 12.73
C ILE A 55 -9.52 -0.14 12.79
N HIS A 56 -9.58 -1.01 11.76
CA HIS A 56 -8.73 -2.20 11.72
C HIS A 56 -7.28 -1.83 11.34
N ASP A 57 -6.32 -2.65 11.76
CA ASP A 57 -4.92 -2.45 11.41
C ASP A 57 -4.61 -2.83 9.94
N THR A 58 -5.45 -3.70 9.35
CA THR A 58 -5.31 -4.15 7.96
C THR A 58 -6.70 -4.36 7.33
N PRO A 59 -6.84 -4.33 6.00
CA PRO A 59 -8.10 -4.61 5.32
C PRO A 59 -8.43 -6.12 5.26
N HIS A 60 -7.62 -6.98 5.89
CA HIS A 60 -7.82 -8.44 5.97
C HIS A 60 -8.12 -9.11 4.62
N SER A 61 -7.42 -8.66 3.58
CA SER A 61 -7.44 -9.24 2.25
C SER A 61 -6.21 -8.77 1.49
N ILE A 62 -5.47 -9.70 0.88
CA ILE A 62 -4.31 -9.35 0.05
C ILE A 62 -4.73 -8.42 -1.09
N PHE A 63 -5.91 -8.61 -1.68
CA PHE A 63 -6.36 -7.82 -2.82
C PHE A 63 -6.66 -6.37 -2.44
N TYR A 64 -7.38 -6.15 -1.33
CA TYR A 64 -7.61 -4.80 -0.82
C TYR A 64 -6.31 -4.17 -0.31
N GLN A 65 -5.42 -4.94 0.31
CA GLN A 65 -4.12 -4.42 0.73
C GLN A 65 -3.25 -4.00 -0.47
N LEU A 66 -3.23 -4.79 -1.55
CA LEU A 66 -2.55 -4.43 -2.81
C LEU A 66 -3.20 -3.21 -3.47
N PHE A 67 -4.52 -3.11 -3.45
CA PHE A 67 -5.23 -1.94 -3.97
C PHE A 67 -4.93 -0.68 -3.16
N VAL A 68 -4.93 -0.76 -1.82
CA VAL A 68 -4.53 0.37 -0.98
C VAL A 68 -3.07 0.74 -1.24
N SER A 69 -2.18 -0.25 -1.33
CA SER A 69 -0.74 -0.01 -1.42
C SER A 69 -0.30 0.51 -2.78
N GLY A 70 -0.70 -0.16 -3.85
CA GLY A 70 -0.25 0.11 -5.22
C GLY A 70 -1.35 0.56 -6.17
N GLY A 71 -2.56 0.79 -5.67
CA GLY A 71 -3.72 1.15 -6.49
C GLY A 71 -4.16 0.00 -7.40
N ILE A 72 -5.01 0.34 -8.37
CA ILE A 72 -5.43 -0.60 -9.40
C ILE A 72 -4.24 -1.08 -10.24
N VAL A 73 -3.22 -0.25 -10.43
CA VAL A 73 -2.01 -0.62 -11.18
C VAL A 73 -1.26 -1.75 -10.48
N GLY A 74 -1.01 -1.62 -9.17
CA GLY A 74 -0.33 -2.65 -8.38
C GLY A 74 -1.14 -3.94 -8.30
N LEU A 75 -2.46 -3.84 -8.12
CA LEU A 75 -3.35 -5.00 -8.13
C LEU A 75 -3.35 -5.70 -9.49
N CYS A 76 -3.47 -4.97 -10.59
CA CYS A 76 -3.44 -5.53 -11.94
C CYS A 76 -2.09 -6.18 -12.27
N LEU A 77 -0.98 -5.57 -11.85
CA LEU A 77 0.35 -6.16 -12.00
C LEU A 77 0.43 -7.51 -11.28
N TRP A 78 -0.02 -7.58 -10.01
CA TRP A 78 -0.04 -8.82 -9.26
C TRP A 78 -0.90 -9.89 -9.95
N MET A 79 -2.13 -9.54 -10.32
CA MET A 79 -3.03 -10.47 -11.01
C MET A 79 -2.47 -10.95 -12.35
N MET A 80 -1.76 -10.09 -13.07
CA MET A 80 -1.09 -10.44 -14.32
C MET A 80 0.03 -11.45 -14.12
N VAL A 81 0.89 -11.27 -13.11
CA VAL A 81 1.96 -12.22 -12.77
C VAL A 81 1.37 -13.59 -12.43
N ILE A 82 0.34 -13.63 -11.58
CA ILE A 82 -0.31 -14.88 -11.18
C ILE A 82 -0.97 -15.56 -12.38
N PHE A 83 -1.72 -14.80 -13.19
CA PHE A 83 -2.39 -15.34 -14.37
C PHE A 83 -1.37 -15.91 -15.38
N TYR A 84 -0.27 -15.19 -15.62
CA TYR A 84 0.79 -15.65 -16.52
C TYR A 84 1.46 -16.93 -16.02
N ALA A 85 1.81 -17.00 -14.74
CA ALA A 85 2.38 -18.20 -14.13
C ALA A 85 1.44 -19.41 -14.26
N MET A 86 0.15 -19.20 -13.97
CA MET A 86 -0.88 -20.23 -14.12
C MET A 86 -1.01 -20.72 -15.56
N LEU A 87 -1.00 -19.81 -16.55
CA LEU A 87 -1.03 -20.18 -17.96
C LEU A 87 0.16 -21.06 -18.33
N ILE A 88 1.39 -20.66 -18.00
CA ILE A 88 2.59 -21.44 -18.30
C ILE A 88 2.49 -22.83 -17.68
N LEU A 89 2.17 -22.91 -16.38
CA LEU A 89 2.08 -24.17 -15.65
C LEU A 89 1.05 -25.13 -16.26
N ILE A 90 -0.13 -24.60 -16.61
CA ILE A 90 -1.21 -25.40 -17.20
C ILE A 90 -0.83 -25.87 -18.61
N PHE A 91 -0.32 -25.00 -19.47
CA PHE A 91 0.08 -25.39 -20.83
C PHE A 91 1.23 -26.41 -20.80
N ASP A 92 2.19 -26.26 -19.89
CA ASP A 92 3.30 -27.19 -19.72
C ASP A 92 2.83 -28.54 -19.17
N LEU A 93 1.86 -28.53 -18.25
CA LEU A 93 1.22 -29.75 -17.77
C LEU A 93 0.49 -30.48 -18.90
N VAL A 94 -0.26 -29.77 -19.74
CA VAL A 94 -1.06 -30.39 -20.80
C VAL A 94 -0.19 -30.93 -21.94
N LYS A 95 0.79 -30.13 -22.41
CA LYS A 95 1.66 -30.46 -23.55
C LYS A 95 2.77 -31.42 -23.18
N ASN A 96 3.48 -31.14 -22.08
CA ASN A 96 4.69 -31.87 -21.69
C ASN A 96 4.45 -32.88 -20.56
N LYS A 97 3.21 -33.00 -20.06
CA LYS A 97 2.80 -33.94 -19.00
C LYS A 97 3.61 -33.80 -17.72
N ARG A 98 4.15 -32.61 -17.43
CA ARG A 98 4.90 -32.32 -16.20
C ARG A 98 3.98 -32.27 -14.98
N LEU A 99 3.79 -33.42 -14.34
CA LEU A 99 2.85 -33.59 -13.22
C LEU A 99 3.16 -32.70 -12.00
N ILE A 100 4.42 -32.29 -11.81
CA ILE A 100 4.82 -31.38 -10.74
C ILE A 100 4.13 -30.01 -10.83
N ASN A 101 3.64 -29.61 -12.01
CA ASN A 101 2.91 -28.36 -12.17
C ASN A 101 1.56 -28.39 -11.44
N THR A 102 0.95 -29.57 -11.25
CA THR A 102 -0.33 -29.73 -10.56
C THR A 102 -0.29 -29.22 -9.11
N PRO A 103 0.61 -29.70 -8.22
CA PRO A 103 0.67 -29.19 -6.86
C PRO A 103 1.08 -27.71 -6.80
N VAL A 104 1.89 -27.21 -7.74
CA VAL A 104 2.25 -25.78 -7.81
C VAL A 104 1.01 -24.93 -8.12
N VAL A 105 0.22 -25.32 -9.13
CA VAL A 105 -1.06 -24.67 -9.47
C VAL A 105 -2.01 -24.66 -8.27
N ILE A 106 -2.17 -25.80 -7.59
CA ILE A 106 -3.00 -25.89 -6.38
C ILE A 106 -2.49 -24.98 -5.27
N SER A 107 -1.16 -24.92 -5.07
CA SER A 107 -0.54 -24.04 -4.07
C SER A 107 -0.83 -22.57 -4.36
N ILE A 108 -0.65 -22.12 -5.61
CA ILE A 108 -0.96 -20.75 -6.04
C ILE A 108 -2.43 -20.44 -5.80
N ILE A 109 -3.35 -21.30 -6.24
CA ILE A 109 -4.80 -21.10 -6.03
C ILE A 109 -5.12 -21.01 -4.53
N SER A 110 -4.61 -21.95 -3.73
CA SER A 110 -4.89 -22.03 -2.29
C SER A 110 -4.41 -20.78 -1.56
N PHE A 111 -3.20 -20.29 -1.89
CA PHE A 111 -2.67 -19.05 -1.36
C PHE A 111 -3.59 -17.86 -1.63
N HIS A 112 -4.12 -17.75 -2.85
CA HIS A 112 -4.99 -16.64 -3.25
C HIS A 112 -6.40 -16.74 -2.66
N ILE A 113 -6.98 -17.95 -2.55
CA ILE A 113 -8.25 -18.18 -1.85
C ILE A 113 -8.11 -17.77 -0.39
N TYR A 114 -7.04 -18.19 0.28
CA TYR A 114 -6.74 -17.74 1.64
C TYR A 114 -6.56 -16.21 1.71
N GLY A 115 -5.85 -15.65 0.73
CA GLY A 115 -5.62 -14.21 0.56
C GLY A 115 -6.88 -13.36 0.38
N ILE A 116 -8.03 -13.95 -0.01
CA ILE A 116 -9.32 -13.24 -0.01
C ILE A 116 -9.67 -12.79 1.42
N PHE A 117 -9.45 -13.67 2.39
CA PHE A 117 -9.90 -13.48 3.78
C PHE A 117 -8.82 -12.98 4.72
N GLN A 118 -7.57 -12.90 4.28
CA GLN A 118 -6.48 -12.46 5.14
C GLN A 118 -5.42 -11.71 4.35
N SER A 119 -4.90 -10.64 4.93
CA SER A 119 -3.67 -9.99 4.48
C SER A 119 -2.53 -10.40 5.40
N MET A 120 -1.49 -11.02 4.84
CA MET A 120 -0.28 -11.44 5.57
C MET A 120 0.97 -10.73 5.05
N GLN A 121 0.80 -9.53 4.47
CA GLN A 121 1.89 -8.88 3.76
C GLN A 121 3.09 -8.55 4.66
N TYR A 122 2.81 -8.33 5.95
CA TYR A 122 3.81 -8.11 6.99
C TYR A 122 4.62 -9.35 7.38
N ILE A 123 4.30 -10.56 6.88
CA ILE A 123 5.01 -11.82 7.19
C ILE A 123 5.84 -12.26 5.95
N PRO A 124 7.15 -11.98 5.90
CA PRO A 124 8.00 -12.28 4.73
C PRO A 124 8.07 -13.76 4.35
N MET A 125 7.96 -14.66 5.33
CA MET A 125 7.98 -16.11 5.10
C MET A 125 6.81 -16.58 4.23
N ILE A 126 5.64 -15.97 4.40
CA ILE A 126 4.43 -16.35 3.66
C ILE A 126 4.54 -15.90 2.20
N TRP A 127 5.12 -14.72 1.97
CA TRP A 127 5.51 -14.27 0.63
C TRP A 127 6.56 -15.18 -0.03
N SER A 128 7.53 -15.66 0.74
CA SER A 128 8.56 -16.55 0.21
C SER A 128 7.97 -17.84 -0.36
N LEU A 129 6.89 -18.37 0.24
CA LEU A 129 6.19 -19.56 -0.27
C LEU A 129 5.57 -19.32 -1.65
N ILE A 130 4.88 -18.18 -1.85
CA ILE A 130 4.31 -17.88 -3.17
C ILE A 130 5.41 -17.57 -4.19
N PHE A 131 6.47 -16.86 -3.79
CA PHE A 131 7.59 -16.57 -4.68
C PHE A 131 8.38 -17.81 -5.09
N LEU A 132 8.44 -18.85 -4.26
CA LEU A 132 9.03 -20.14 -4.64
C LEU A 132 8.24 -20.79 -5.80
N ASN A 133 6.91 -20.78 -5.72
CA ASN A 133 6.04 -21.30 -6.78
C ASN A 133 6.20 -20.48 -8.08
N LEU A 134 6.27 -19.16 -7.97
CA LEU A 134 6.49 -18.28 -9.12
C LEU A 134 7.89 -18.45 -9.71
N GLY A 135 8.92 -18.60 -8.88
CA GLY A 135 10.29 -18.88 -9.30
C GLY A 135 10.39 -20.20 -10.06
N TYR A 136 9.68 -21.25 -9.61
CA TYR A 136 9.55 -22.48 -10.37
C TYR A 136 8.90 -22.24 -11.74
N ALA A 137 7.78 -21.50 -11.81
CA ALA A 137 7.11 -21.20 -13.07
C ALA A 137 8.02 -20.44 -14.06
N MET A 138 8.94 -19.60 -13.57
CA MET A 138 9.93 -18.90 -14.39
C MET A 138 10.99 -19.81 -15.03
N THR A 139 11.15 -21.05 -14.55
CA THR A 139 12.09 -22.03 -15.15
C THR A 139 11.54 -22.71 -16.40
N ILE A 140 10.25 -22.52 -16.70
CA ILE A 140 9.57 -23.14 -17.83
C ILE A 140 9.72 -22.24 -19.07
N ASP A 141 10.12 -22.83 -20.21
CA ASP A 141 10.30 -22.11 -21.48
C ASP A 141 8.95 -21.54 -21.96
N ASP A 142 8.94 -20.25 -22.29
CA ASP A 142 7.74 -19.52 -22.73
C ASP A 142 7.18 -20.05 -24.07
N LYS A 143 7.98 -20.79 -24.86
CA LYS A 143 7.57 -21.47 -26.10
C LYS A 143 6.49 -22.53 -25.89
N VAL A 144 6.26 -22.96 -24.64
CA VAL A 144 5.12 -23.80 -24.28
C VAL A 144 3.80 -23.09 -24.59
N LEU A 145 3.76 -21.75 -24.52
CA LEU A 145 2.59 -20.96 -24.87
C LEU A 145 2.47 -20.76 -26.39
N PRO A 146 1.24 -20.71 -26.94
CA PRO A 146 1.00 -20.30 -28.33
C PRO A 146 1.57 -18.90 -28.62
N GLU A 147 2.04 -18.67 -29.84
CA GLU A 147 2.67 -17.41 -30.25
C GLU A 147 1.78 -16.18 -30.00
N ARG A 148 0.47 -16.30 -30.27
CA ARG A 148 -0.51 -15.24 -30.01
C ARG A 148 -0.54 -14.83 -28.54
N LEU A 149 -0.54 -15.79 -27.62
CA LEU A 149 -0.55 -15.53 -26.18
C LEU A 149 0.76 -14.86 -25.74
N ARG A 150 1.91 -15.35 -26.21
CA ARG A 150 3.24 -14.75 -25.93
C ARG A 150 3.32 -13.28 -26.38
N ARG A 151 2.80 -12.97 -27.57
CA ARG A 151 2.77 -11.60 -28.08
C ARG A 151 1.89 -10.70 -27.22
N ILE A 152 0.69 -11.16 -26.83
CA ILE A 152 -0.22 -10.40 -25.96
C ILE A 152 0.43 -10.16 -24.60
N THR A 153 0.96 -11.20 -23.95
CA THR A 153 1.60 -11.08 -22.63
C THR A 153 2.82 -10.17 -22.69
N GLY A 154 3.61 -10.23 -23.77
CA GLY A 154 4.75 -9.32 -23.98
C GLY A 154 4.35 -7.85 -24.08
N VAL A 155 3.23 -7.53 -24.74
CA VAL A 155 2.70 -6.16 -24.78
C VAL A 155 2.22 -5.73 -23.39
N VAL A 156 1.43 -6.58 -22.71
CA VAL A 156 0.90 -6.28 -21.37
C VAL A 156 2.03 -6.03 -20.37
N VAL A 157 3.09 -6.85 -20.39
CA VAL A 157 4.27 -6.66 -19.52
C VAL A 157 4.94 -5.32 -19.78
N LYS A 158 5.14 -4.92 -21.05
CA LYS A 158 5.71 -3.60 -21.38
C LYS A 158 4.87 -2.45 -20.85
N VAL A 159 3.55 -2.52 -21.00
CA VAL A 159 2.62 -1.52 -20.46
C VAL A 159 2.73 -1.46 -18.94
N MET A 160 2.77 -2.61 -18.27
CA MET A 160 2.90 -2.65 -16.81
C MET A 160 4.24 -2.10 -16.32
N ILE A 161 5.36 -2.39 -16.99
CA ILE A 161 6.66 -1.79 -16.69
C ILE A 161 6.57 -0.27 -16.78
N PHE A 162 5.98 0.25 -17.85
CA PHE A 162 5.81 1.68 -18.03
C PHE A 162 4.94 2.31 -16.93
N LEU A 163 3.83 1.66 -16.55
CA LEU A 163 2.99 2.11 -15.44
C LEU A 163 3.72 2.08 -14.09
N VAL A 164 4.58 1.09 -13.84
CA VAL A 164 5.42 1.04 -12.63
C VAL A 164 6.41 2.21 -12.61
N LEU A 165 7.01 2.55 -13.75
CA LEU A 165 7.90 3.71 -13.85
C LEU A 165 7.16 5.02 -13.58
N ILE A 166 5.97 5.19 -14.16
CA ILE A 166 5.10 6.35 -13.86
C ILE A 166 4.76 6.37 -12.37
N GLY A 167 4.38 5.23 -11.79
CA GLY A 167 4.12 5.12 -10.36
C GLY A 167 5.31 5.58 -9.52
N GLY A 168 6.52 5.15 -9.88
CA GLY A 168 7.76 5.61 -9.25
C GLY A 168 7.91 7.13 -9.28
N VAL A 169 7.62 7.77 -10.41
CA VAL A 169 7.60 9.24 -10.51
C VAL A 169 6.52 9.85 -9.63
N VAL A 170 5.30 9.33 -9.65
CA VAL A 170 4.17 9.81 -8.83
C VAL A 170 4.49 9.76 -7.34
N TYR A 171 5.08 8.66 -6.86
CA TYR A 171 5.51 8.53 -5.47
C TYR A 171 6.67 9.47 -5.14
N PHE A 172 7.58 9.69 -6.09
CA PHE A 172 8.72 10.59 -5.90
C PHE A 172 8.30 12.06 -5.85
N THR A 173 7.32 12.47 -6.66
CA THR A 173 6.80 13.85 -6.67
C THR A 173 5.83 14.10 -5.52
N GLY A 174 5.01 13.11 -5.17
CA GLY A 174 4.00 13.19 -4.11
C GLY A 174 4.50 12.78 -2.72
N ARG A 175 5.74 13.15 -2.35
CA ARG A 175 6.29 12.83 -1.03
C ARG A 175 5.43 13.45 0.07
N GLY A 176 5.04 12.63 1.06
CA GLY A 176 4.23 13.09 2.18
C GLY A 176 2.74 13.28 1.86
N SER A 177 2.24 12.73 0.75
CA SER A 177 0.81 12.77 0.38
C SER A 177 0.24 14.19 0.27
N GLN A 178 1.04 15.13 -0.28
CA GLN A 178 0.65 16.53 -0.48
C GLN A 178 -0.62 16.67 -1.32
N ASP A 179 -0.79 15.81 -2.33
CA ASP A 179 -2.01 15.77 -3.16
C ASP A 179 -3.27 15.49 -2.34
N LEU A 180 -3.18 14.65 -1.31
CA LEU A 180 -4.28 14.41 -0.38
C LEU A 180 -4.45 15.54 0.63
N ALA A 181 -3.37 16.19 1.05
CA ALA A 181 -3.47 17.40 1.86
C ALA A 181 -4.25 18.48 1.10
N ASP A 182 -3.85 18.76 -0.14
CA ASP A 182 -4.47 19.74 -1.03
C ASP A 182 -5.94 19.39 -1.29
N LYS A 183 -6.25 18.12 -1.56
CA LYS A 183 -7.62 17.63 -1.79
C LYS A 183 -8.57 17.96 -0.64
N TYR A 184 -8.07 17.94 0.60
CA TYR A 184 -8.87 18.18 1.81
C TYR A 184 -8.60 19.53 2.47
N GLY A 185 -7.84 20.43 1.82
CA GLY A 185 -7.50 21.73 2.37
C GLY A 185 -6.66 21.68 3.65
N LEU A 186 -5.88 20.61 3.84
CA LEU A 186 -5.00 20.43 4.99
C LEU A 186 -3.67 21.16 4.75
N ARG A 187 -3.08 21.69 5.82
CA ARG A 187 -1.73 22.28 5.75
C ARG A 187 -0.66 21.19 5.57
N VAL A 188 -0.89 20.04 6.19
CA VAL A 188 -0.03 18.86 6.16
C VAL A 188 -0.93 17.63 6.20
N TYR A 189 -0.61 16.58 5.45
CA TYR A 189 -1.29 15.30 5.56
C TYR A 189 -0.87 14.54 6.85
N ALA A 190 -1.38 15.01 7.99
CA ALA A 190 -1.15 14.46 9.33
C ALA A 190 -2.37 14.69 10.22
N GLN A 191 -2.62 13.78 11.17
CA GLN A 191 -3.80 13.83 12.05
C GLN A 191 -3.84 15.10 12.92
N ASP A 192 -2.68 15.56 13.35
CA ASP A 192 -2.47 16.74 14.21
C ASP A 192 -2.07 18.00 13.43
N GLN A 193 -2.02 17.92 12.09
CA GLN A 193 -1.56 18.99 11.20
C GLN A 193 -0.12 19.48 11.51
N ASP A 194 0.68 18.69 12.23
CA ASP A 194 2.07 19.00 12.55
C ASP A 194 3.03 18.10 11.75
N TRP A 195 3.62 18.65 10.69
CA TRP A 195 4.64 17.95 9.89
C TRP A 195 5.88 17.57 10.69
N HIS A 196 6.11 18.19 11.84
CA HIS A 196 7.23 17.86 12.70
C HIS A 196 6.98 16.65 13.60
N ASN A 197 5.73 16.19 13.77
CA ASN A 197 5.41 14.94 14.46
C ASN A 197 5.68 13.74 13.55
N TYR A 198 6.97 13.46 13.35
CA TYR A 198 7.43 12.28 12.63
C TYR A 198 7.10 11.00 13.40
N HIS A 199 6.50 10.03 12.72
CA HIS A 199 6.38 8.67 13.25
C HIS A 199 7.77 8.09 13.59
N GLY A 200 7.90 7.50 14.78
CA GLY A 200 9.17 7.01 15.31
C GLY A 200 9.97 8.04 16.12
N PHE A 201 9.48 9.29 16.19
CA PHE A 201 10.01 10.30 17.08
C PHE A 201 9.03 10.60 18.23
N TYR A 202 9.51 10.62 19.46
CA TYR A 202 8.70 11.03 20.62
C TYR A 202 8.53 12.55 20.65
N GLY A 203 7.67 13.01 21.56
CA GLY A 203 7.34 14.42 21.74
C GLY A 203 8.55 15.34 21.85
N LYS A 204 8.36 16.58 21.41
CA LYS A 204 9.37 17.64 21.47
C LYS A 204 9.68 17.99 22.93
N GLU A 205 10.95 17.90 23.31
CA GLU A 205 11.45 18.29 24.63
C GLU A 205 12.35 19.54 24.52
N LYS A 206 12.21 20.47 25.46
CA LYS A 206 13.07 21.66 25.54
C LYS A 206 14.21 21.41 26.51
N TRP A 207 15.45 21.47 26.02
CA TRP A 207 16.65 21.32 26.83
C TRP A 207 17.51 22.60 26.69
N GLU A 208 18.60 22.72 27.44
CA GLU A 208 19.42 23.95 27.53
C GLU A 208 19.92 24.48 26.17
N LYS A 209 20.24 23.58 25.24
CA LYS A 209 20.87 23.92 23.95
C LYS A 209 19.90 23.94 22.76
N GLY A 210 18.59 23.82 23.02
CA GLY A 210 17.55 23.86 21.98
C GLY A 210 16.44 22.86 22.23
N PHE A 211 15.67 22.60 21.17
CA PHE A 211 14.62 21.58 21.20
C PHE A 211 15.18 20.27 20.67
N TYR A 212 14.75 19.16 21.28
CA TYR A 212 15.18 17.82 20.93
C TYR A 212 13.97 16.92 20.77
N ARG A 213 14.13 15.85 19.99
CA ARG A 213 13.20 14.73 19.92
C ARG A 213 13.95 13.43 20.02
N TRP A 214 13.34 12.47 20.70
CA TRP A 214 13.87 11.12 20.76
C TRP A 214 13.47 10.35 19.50
N SER A 215 14.43 9.71 18.82
CA SER A 215 14.21 8.64 17.85
C SER A 215 14.43 7.30 18.53
N GLY A 216 13.35 6.59 18.84
CA GLY A 216 13.43 5.36 19.66
C GLY A 216 13.94 5.61 21.09
N ARG A 217 14.38 4.56 21.78
CA ARG A 217 14.81 4.64 23.21
C ARG A 217 16.16 5.32 23.44
N LYS A 218 16.95 5.59 22.40
CA LYS A 218 18.36 6.00 22.54
C LYS A 218 18.84 7.06 21.55
N GLY A 219 18.11 7.33 20.46
CA GLY A 219 18.48 8.38 19.53
C GLY A 219 17.91 9.71 20.00
N LEU A 220 18.73 10.76 20.09
CA LEU A 220 18.26 12.12 20.36
C LEU A 220 18.66 13.00 19.17
N VAL A 221 17.68 13.65 18.55
CA VAL A 221 17.88 14.54 17.40
C VAL A 221 17.56 15.96 17.82
N LYS A 222 18.50 16.88 17.63
CA LYS A 222 18.28 18.31 17.84
C LYS A 222 17.44 18.86 16.69
N ILE A 223 16.42 19.64 17.02
CA ILE A 223 15.58 20.34 16.06
C ILE A 223 15.90 21.81 16.16
N GLU A 224 16.34 22.40 15.05
CA GLU A 224 16.47 23.85 14.96
C GLU A 224 15.08 24.47 15.02
N SER A 225 14.86 25.37 15.98
CA SER A 225 13.63 26.16 16.01
C SER A 225 13.59 27.02 14.76
N GLU A 226 12.55 26.86 13.93
CA GLU A 226 12.22 27.88 12.94
C GLU A 226 12.17 29.24 13.66
N LYS A 227 13.05 30.16 13.25
CA LYS A 227 12.83 31.57 13.52
C LYS A 227 11.44 31.89 12.97
N VAL A 228 10.52 32.25 13.84
CA VAL A 228 9.22 32.81 13.50
C VAL A 228 9.47 33.97 12.53
N ARG A 229 9.28 33.75 11.23
CA ARG A 229 9.17 34.82 10.24
C ARG A 229 7.75 35.36 10.34
N GLY A 230 7.60 36.53 10.95
CA GLY A 230 6.40 37.35 10.83
C GLY A 230 5.64 37.58 12.14
N SER A 231 6.06 38.59 12.90
CA SER A 231 5.16 39.53 13.60
C SER A 231 6.00 40.55 14.38
N GLU A 232 6.64 41.47 13.66
CA GLU A 232 6.88 42.81 14.22
C GLU A 232 5.53 43.53 14.22
N GLY A 233 4.75 43.26 15.26
CA GLY A 233 3.60 44.05 15.67
C GLY A 233 3.98 44.83 16.91
N GLU A 234 4.49 46.03 16.67
CA GLU A 234 4.70 47.12 17.60
C GLU A 234 3.59 47.21 18.68
N LYS A 235 3.95 47.00 19.96
CA LYS A 235 3.24 47.61 21.10
C LYS A 235 4.24 47.96 22.19
N VAL A 236 4.68 49.21 22.17
CA VAL A 236 5.25 49.89 23.33
C VAL A 236 4.16 50.03 24.40
N ARG A 237 4.53 49.67 25.62
CA ARG A 237 3.74 49.77 26.85
C ARG A 237 3.47 51.23 27.23
N GLY A 238 2.28 51.50 27.76
CA GLY A 238 2.09 52.38 28.91
C GLY A 238 2.00 51.51 30.15
#